data_AF-A0A920E7V8-F1
#
_entry.id   AF-A0A920E7V8-F1
#
_cell.length_a   1.000
_cell.length_b   1.000
_cell.length_c   1.000
_cell.angle_alpha   90.00
_cell.angle_beta   90.00
_cell.angle_gamma   90.00
#
_symmetry.space_group_name_H-M   'P 1'
#
loop_
_entity.id
_entity.type
_entity.pdbx_description
1 polymer ?
#
loop_
_entity_poly.entity_id
_entity_poly.type
_entity_poly.pdbx_seq_one_letter_code
_entity_poly.pdbx_strand_id
1 'polypeptide(L)'
;MPEITKMQSQAIFEAAIEVEKKKIKVKPEIMVPLVGMVTEFKYQKDIIEAVAKEKLGKKKINYTIGTMIEVPRATAVADEIAKEAEFFSFGTNDLTQTVFAYSRDDAAKFINKYLETRYQ
;
A
#
# COMPACT_ATOMS: atom_id res chain seq x y z
N MET A 1 10.80 -2.85 10.15
CA MET A 1 11.96 -2.18 9.52
C MET A 1 11.62 -0.71 9.23
N PRO A 2 11.65 0.16 10.25
CA PRO A 2 11.31 1.58 10.11
C PRO A 2 12.27 2.34 9.19
N GLU A 3 13.54 1.95 9.19
CA GLU A 3 14.61 2.55 8.38
C GLU A 3 14.34 2.53 6.88
N ILE A 4 13.75 1.46 6.33
CA ILE A 4 13.44 1.37 4.90
C ILE A 4 12.31 2.32 4.53
N THR A 5 11.20 2.31 5.29
CA THR A 5 10.08 3.24 5.09
C THR A 5 10.55 4.68 5.17
N LYS A 6 11.43 5.00 6.13
CA LYS A 6 12.03 6.32 6.27
C LYS A 6 12.81 6.70 5.01
N MET A 7 13.74 5.85 4.58
CA MET A 7 14.59 6.09 3.42
C MET A 7 13.77 6.27 2.13
N GLN A 8 12.79 5.41 1.89
CA GLN A 8 11.92 5.49 0.71
C GLN A 8 11.05 6.76 0.74
N SER A 9 10.46 7.09 1.88
CA SER A 9 9.66 8.32 2.04
C SER A 9 10.50 9.56 1.81
N GLN A 10 11.73 9.59 2.33
CA GLN A 10 12.68 10.69 2.11
C GLN A 10 12.94 10.87 0.61
N ALA A 11 13.24 9.78 -0.10
CA ALA A 11 13.49 9.83 -1.54
C ALA A 11 12.27 10.35 -2.33
N ILE A 12 11.06 9.91 -1.98
CA ILE A 12 9.81 10.37 -2.61
C ILE A 12 9.62 11.88 -2.41
N PHE A 13 9.75 12.37 -1.18
CA PHE A 13 9.53 13.80 -0.89
C PHE A 13 10.63 14.68 -1.47
N GLU A 14 11.89 14.25 -1.44
CA GLU A 14 12.99 14.98 -2.08
C GLU A 14 12.80 15.08 -3.59
N ALA A 15 12.41 13.99 -4.25
CA ALA A 15 12.08 14.00 -5.68
C ALA A 15 10.88 14.93 -5.97
N ALA A 16 9.85 14.90 -5.14
CA ALA A 16 8.69 15.79 -5.29
C ALA A 16 9.09 17.27 -5.18
N ILE A 17 9.98 17.61 -4.24
CA ILE A 17 10.54 18.97 -4.10
C ILE A 17 11.31 19.40 -5.35
N GLU A 18 12.14 18.53 -5.92
CA GLU A 18 12.92 18.85 -7.13
C GLU A 18 12.02 19.06 -8.35
N VAL A 19 10.94 18.28 -8.46
CA VAL A 19 9.93 18.43 -9.53
C VAL A 19 9.11 19.71 -9.35
N GLU A 20 8.73 20.04 -8.11
CA GLU A 20 8.00 21.28 -7.79
C GLU A 20 8.82 22.54 -8.15
N LYS A 21 10.14 22.54 -7.90
CA LYS A 21 11.05 23.64 -8.31
C LYS A 21 11.04 23.89 -9.82
N LYS A 22 10.80 22.85 -10.62
CA LYS A 22 10.64 22.94 -12.08
C LYS A 22 9.25 23.42 -12.49
N LYS A 23 8.41 23.84 -11.54
CA LYS A 23 7.01 24.27 -11.71
C LYS A 23 6.08 23.18 -12.24
N ILE A 24 6.46 21.91 -12.04
CA ILE A 24 5.62 20.77 -12.38
C ILE A 24 4.79 20.41 -11.14
N LYS A 25 3.47 20.34 -11.30
CA LYS A 25 2.58 19.93 -10.21
C LYS A 25 2.77 18.43 -9.97
N VAL A 26 3.06 18.07 -8.72
CA VAL A 26 3.20 16.68 -8.27
C VAL A 26 2.33 16.46 -7.04
N LYS A 27 1.72 15.28 -6.95
CA LYS A 27 0.93 14.84 -5.80
C LYS A 27 1.30 13.38 -5.49
N PRO A 28 2.31 13.14 -4.63
CA PRO A 28 2.71 11.78 -4.30
C PRO A 28 1.59 11.01 -3.59
N GLU A 29 1.42 9.74 -3.97
CA GLU A 29 0.55 8.79 -3.27
C GLU A 29 1.45 7.68 -2.74
N ILE A 30 1.53 7.56 -1.41
CA ILE A 30 2.40 6.61 -0.73
C ILE A 30 1.53 5.49 -0.20
N MET A 31 1.86 4.25 -0.58
CA MET A 31 1.06 3.08 -0.26
C MET A 31 1.83 2.10 0.61
N VAL A 32 1.23 1.70 1.73
CA VAL A 32 1.78 0.68 2.63
C VAL A 32 1.29 -0.71 2.18
N PRO A 33 2.18 -1.67 1.91
CA PRO A 33 1.80 -3.03 1.51
C PRO A 33 1.53 -3.92 2.72
N LEU A 34 0.85 -5.06 2.47
CA LEU A 34 0.66 -6.20 3.37
C LEU A 34 0.06 -5.85 4.75
N VAL A 35 -0.74 -4.80 4.82
CA VAL A 35 -1.44 -4.43 6.05
C VAL A 35 -2.51 -5.46 6.36
N GLY A 36 -2.56 -5.93 7.61
CA GLY A 36 -3.65 -6.77 8.15
C GLY A 36 -4.39 -6.11 9.31
N MET A 37 -3.77 -5.16 10.00
CA MET A 37 -4.32 -4.44 11.17
C MET A 37 -4.15 -2.91 11.02
N VAL A 38 -5.12 -2.15 11.54
CA VAL A 38 -5.04 -0.67 11.54
C VAL A 38 -3.79 -0.15 12.25
N THR A 39 -3.31 -0.83 13.29
CA THR A 39 -2.11 -0.46 14.04
C THR A 39 -0.83 -0.61 13.21
N GLU A 40 -0.77 -1.59 12.31
CA GLU A 40 0.38 -1.78 11.41
C GLU A 40 0.45 -0.64 10.40
N PHE A 41 -0.71 -0.30 9.80
CA PHE A 41 -0.82 0.83 8.89
C PHE A 41 -0.45 2.14 9.58
N LYS A 42 -1.02 2.40 10.76
CA LYS A 42 -0.77 3.61 11.54
C LYS A 42 0.71 3.78 11.87
N TYR A 43 1.38 2.70 12.30
CA TYR A 43 2.80 2.73 12.58
C TYR A 43 3.63 3.17 11.36
N GLN A 44 3.30 2.68 10.17
CA GLN A 44 3.97 3.08 8.93
C GLN A 44 3.63 4.51 8.52
N LYS A 45 2.35 4.89 8.62
CA LYS A 45 1.85 6.26 8.37
C LYS A 45 2.58 7.27 9.24
N ASP A 46 2.72 7.02 10.54
CA ASP A 46 3.41 7.91 11.48
C ASP A 46 4.87 8.15 11.08
N ILE A 47 5.57 7.11 10.59
CA ILE A 47 6.94 7.24 10.06
C ILE A 47 6.96 8.13 8.80
N ILE A 48 6.05 7.90 7.87
CA ILE A 48 5.93 8.67 6.62
C ILE A 48 5.63 10.14 6.93
N GLU A 49 4.68 10.41 7.83
CA GLU A 49 4.31 11.76 8.26
C GLU A 49 5.46 12.49 8.97
N ALA A 50 6.23 11.80 9.82
CA ALA A 50 7.40 12.37 10.47
C ALA A 50 8.45 12.81 9.43
N VAL A 51 8.68 12.00 8.40
CA VAL A 51 9.57 12.35 7.29
C VAL A 51 9.02 13.50 6.46
N ALA A 52 7.72 13.48 6.14
CA ALA A 52 7.07 14.55 5.40
C ALA A 52 7.24 15.89 6.12
N LYS A 53 7.04 15.91 7.45
CA LYS A 53 7.23 17.09 8.29
C LYS A 53 8.67 17.59 8.26
N GLU A 54 9.66 16.69 8.33
CA GLU A 54 11.08 17.02 8.26
C GLU A 54 11.47 17.61 6.90
N LYS A 55 11.02 17.00 5.80
CA LYS A 55 11.49 17.33 4.43
C LYS A 55 10.69 18.44 3.75
N LEU A 56 9.37 18.47 3.93
CA LEU A 56 8.50 19.45 3.29
C LEU A 56 8.51 20.79 4.05
N GLY A 57 8.66 20.77 5.37
CA GLY A 57 8.64 21.98 6.20
C GLY A 57 7.38 22.82 5.96
N LYS A 58 7.53 24.01 5.36
CA LYS A 58 6.42 24.92 5.02
C LYS A 58 5.94 24.82 3.56
N LYS A 59 6.54 23.94 2.74
CA LYS A 59 6.16 23.78 1.32
C LYS A 59 4.77 23.15 1.20
N LYS A 60 4.05 23.51 0.14
CA LYS A 60 2.68 23.05 -0.11
C LYS A 60 2.65 21.93 -1.16
N ILE A 61 3.42 20.88 -0.94
CA ILE A 61 3.30 19.64 -1.72
C ILE A 61 2.22 18.80 -1.05
N ASN A 62 1.08 18.64 -1.73
CA ASN A 62 0.04 17.73 -1.28
C ASN A 62 0.48 16.29 -1.54
N TYR A 63 0.24 15.41 -0.57
CA TYR A 63 0.45 13.97 -0.70
C TYR A 63 -0.72 13.25 -0.05
N THR A 64 -0.85 11.96 -0.33
CA THR A 64 -1.81 11.09 0.37
C THR A 64 -1.12 9.79 0.78
N ILE A 65 -1.54 9.24 1.91
CA ILE A 65 -1.07 7.96 2.43
C ILE A 65 -2.24 6.98 2.46
N GLY A 66 -2.08 5.88 1.74
CA GLY A 66 -3.08 4.81 1.66
C GLY A 66 -2.44 3.45 1.87
N THR A 67 -3.25 2.40 1.72
CA THR A 67 -2.78 1.04 1.90
C THR A 67 -3.21 0.14 0.75
N MET A 68 -2.40 -0.88 0.50
CA MET A 68 -2.85 -2.01 -0.29
C MET A 68 -3.79 -2.88 0.56
N ILE A 69 -4.91 -3.30 -0.02
CA ILE A 69 -5.84 -4.27 0.53
C ILE A 69 -5.57 -5.60 -0.18
N GLU A 70 -4.66 -6.37 0.40
CA GLU A 70 -4.14 -7.61 -0.18
C GLU A 70 -4.08 -8.79 0.79
N VAL A 71 -4.45 -8.55 2.06
CA VAL A 71 -4.57 -9.57 3.10
C VAL A 71 -6.06 -9.74 3.43
N PRO A 72 -6.60 -10.97 3.57
CA PRO A 72 -8.03 -11.18 3.84
C PRO A 72 -8.48 -10.53 5.15
N ARG A 73 -7.60 -10.41 6.14
CA ARG A 73 -7.90 -9.69 7.38
C ARG A 73 -8.19 -8.22 7.13
N ALA A 74 -7.44 -7.55 6.25
CA ALA A 74 -7.66 -6.14 5.95
C ALA A 74 -8.98 -5.86 5.27
N THR A 75 -9.54 -6.81 4.50
CA THR A 75 -10.91 -6.66 3.96
C THR A 75 -11.96 -6.77 5.06
N ALA A 76 -11.74 -7.64 6.06
CA ALA A 76 -12.65 -7.84 7.19
C ALA A 76 -12.68 -6.66 8.18
N VAL A 77 -11.57 -5.94 8.35
CA VAL A 77 -11.46 -4.74 9.22
C VAL A 77 -11.28 -3.44 8.44
N ALA A 78 -11.75 -3.41 7.19
CA ALA A 78 -11.53 -2.28 6.29
C ALA A 78 -12.13 -0.97 6.83
N ASP A 79 -13.20 -1.03 7.62
CA ASP A 79 -13.83 0.11 8.28
C ASP A 79 -12.91 0.78 9.31
N GLU A 80 -12.06 0.01 9.99
CA GLU A 80 -11.05 0.54 10.91
C GLU A 80 -9.89 1.16 10.15
N ILE A 81 -9.40 0.49 9.11
CA ILE A 81 -8.27 0.98 8.29
C ILE A 81 -8.67 2.26 7.55
N ALA A 82 -9.91 2.36 7.06
CA ALA A 82 -10.43 3.52 6.34
C ALA A 82 -10.49 4.81 7.19
N LYS A 83 -10.46 4.70 8.52
CA LYS A 83 -10.37 5.88 9.41
C LYS A 83 -9.00 6.56 9.33
N GLU A 84 -7.98 5.82 8.92
CA GLU A 84 -6.59 6.29 8.88
C GLU A 84 -6.08 6.45 7.45
N ALA A 85 -6.48 5.58 6.51
CA ALA A 85 -5.99 5.56 5.14
C ALA A 85 -6.82 6.49 4.23
N GLU A 86 -6.14 7.23 3.36
CA GLU A 86 -6.78 8.18 2.43
C GLU A 86 -7.24 7.52 1.13
N PHE A 87 -6.71 6.34 0.81
CA PHE A 87 -7.14 5.52 -0.32
C PHE A 87 -6.84 4.03 -0.06
N PHE A 88 -7.56 3.17 -0.78
CA PHE A 88 -7.30 1.74 -0.88
C PHE A 88 -6.91 1.37 -2.30
N SER A 89 -5.94 0.47 -2.42
CA SER A 89 -5.60 -0.21 -3.67
C SER A 89 -5.73 -1.71 -3.47
N PHE A 90 -6.53 -2.40 -4.26
CA PHE A 90 -6.71 -3.84 -4.09
C PHE A 90 -5.59 -4.61 -4.80
N GLY A 91 -4.70 -5.21 -4.01
CA GLY A 91 -3.68 -6.13 -4.51
C GLY A 91 -4.31 -7.50 -4.77
N THR A 92 -5.11 -7.60 -5.84
CA THR A 92 -5.93 -8.81 -6.07
C THR A 92 -5.11 -10.07 -6.33
N ASN A 93 -3.84 -9.94 -6.72
CA ASN A 93 -2.95 -11.10 -6.88
C ASN A 93 -2.73 -11.81 -5.54
N ASP A 94 -2.18 -11.09 -4.56
CA ASP A 94 -1.94 -11.59 -3.22
C ASP A 94 -3.24 -11.86 -2.46
N LEU A 95 -4.28 -11.04 -2.66
CA LEU A 95 -5.59 -11.29 -2.08
C LEU A 95 -6.21 -12.59 -2.60
N THR A 96 -6.13 -12.86 -3.91
CA THR A 96 -6.64 -14.13 -4.47
C THR A 96 -5.84 -15.31 -3.93
N GLN A 97 -4.51 -15.20 -3.90
CA GLN A 97 -3.62 -16.23 -3.38
C GLN A 97 -3.96 -16.58 -1.91
N THR A 98 -4.18 -15.57 -1.08
CA THR A 98 -4.46 -15.75 0.35
C THR A 98 -5.90 -16.16 0.64
N VAL A 99 -6.88 -15.66 -0.12
CA VAL A 99 -8.30 -16.06 0.02
C VAL A 99 -8.52 -17.50 -0.43
N PHE A 100 -7.96 -17.90 -1.56
CA PHE A 100 -8.07 -19.28 -2.05
C PHE A 100 -7.07 -20.24 -1.40
N ALA A 101 -6.09 -19.72 -0.64
CA ALA A 101 -4.92 -20.46 -0.19
C ALA A 101 -4.17 -21.16 -1.34
N TYR A 102 -4.10 -20.50 -2.49
CA TYR A 102 -3.45 -20.98 -3.70
C TYR A 102 -2.12 -20.26 -3.91
N SER A 103 -1.01 -20.93 -3.60
CA SER A 103 0.30 -20.52 -4.07
C SER A 103 0.26 -20.40 -5.59
N ARG A 104 0.52 -19.21 -6.13
CA ARG A 104 0.49 -18.97 -7.57
C ARG A 104 1.44 -19.90 -8.34
N ASP A 105 2.59 -20.18 -7.75
CA ASP A 105 3.62 -21.03 -8.34
C ASP A 105 3.25 -22.51 -8.35
N ASP A 106 2.36 -22.94 -7.44
CA ASP A 106 1.93 -24.34 -7.32
C ASP A 106 0.55 -24.61 -7.92
N ALA A 107 -0.32 -23.61 -7.96
CA ALA A 107 -1.72 -23.75 -8.37
C ALA A 107 -1.87 -24.26 -9.80
N ALA A 108 -0.94 -23.92 -10.68
CA ALA A 108 -0.93 -24.37 -12.07
C ALA A 108 -1.01 -25.92 -12.22
N LYS A 109 -0.52 -26.67 -11.22
CA LYS A 109 -0.51 -28.14 -11.21
C LYS A 109 -1.91 -28.76 -11.10
N PHE A 110 -2.89 -28.03 -10.54
CA PHE A 110 -4.23 -28.57 -10.26
C PHE A 110 -5.38 -27.69 -10.75
N ILE A 111 -5.15 -26.40 -11.01
CA ILE A 111 -6.22 -25.44 -11.33
C ILE A 111 -7.01 -25.85 -12.59
N ASN A 112 -6.35 -26.40 -13.61
CA ASN A 112 -7.01 -26.84 -14.85
C ASN A 112 -8.01 -27.97 -14.57
N LYS A 113 -7.67 -28.90 -13.67
CA LYS A 113 -8.58 -29.98 -13.28
C LYS A 113 -9.84 -29.45 -12.57
N TYR A 114 -9.69 -28.45 -11.72
CA TYR A 114 -10.84 -27.79 -11.08
C TYR A 114 -11.73 -27.05 -12.08
N LEU A 115 -11.13 -26.40 -13.08
CA LEU A 115 -11.88 -25.74 -14.15
C LEU A 115 -12.67 -26.73 -15.01
N GLU A 116 -12.05 -27.86 -15.40
CA GLU A 116 -12.73 -28.92 -16.15
C GLU A 116 -13.94 -29.48 -15.39
N THR A 117 -13.84 -29.65 -14.07
CA THR A 117 -14.92 -30.17 -13.23
C THR A 117 -16.07 -29.17 -13.04
N ARG A 118 -15.81 -27.87 -13.22
CA ARG A 118 -16.80 -26.80 -13.00
C ARG A 118 -17.75 -26.57 -14.19
N TYR A 119 -17.37 -27.02 -15.38
CA TYR A 119 -18.17 -26.88 -16.61
C TYR A 119 -18.82 -28.20 -17.08
N GLN A 120 -18.80 -29.23 -16.22
CA GLN A 120 -19.66 -30.42 -16.33
C GLN A 120 -20.94 -30.22 -15.54
#